data_AF-A0A654E1F5-F1
#
_entry.id   AF-A0A654E1F5-F1
#
_cell.length_a   1.000
_cell.length_b   1.000
_cell.length_c   1.000
_cell.angle_alpha   90.00
_cell.angle_beta   90.00
_cell.angle_gamma   90.00
#
_symmetry.space_group_name_H-M   'P 1'
#
loop_
_entity.id
_entity.type
_entity.pdbx_description
1 polymer ?
#
loop_
_entity_poly.entity_id
_entity_poly.type
_entity_poly.pdbx_seq_one_letter_code
_entity_poly.pdbx_strand_id
1 'polypeptide(L)'
;MRLTVTSISVIIILLTSCSKPETSREPHRQGLTERGKKANHDKAITYSLITVEIGTPKSQVNVAEEHLYGKFFGDRAEFYIVENPELYVSNSQVNRLTLYFIDGMLCKKKYDLESDISQELMKSYGSFKFKALNDSTRDISKSEKIVLKTDGSARINEHLNRFQMKWDQEEVLIKYLIFKDSVQAEIHLVEELSAYKYLLDQAEANI
;
A
#
# COMPACT_ATOMS: atom_id res chain seq x y z
N MET A 1 35.92 -65.85 41.82
CA MET A 1 37.27 -66.19 41.32
C MET A 1 37.74 -65.05 40.41
N ARG A 2 39.01 -64.71 40.55
CA ARG A 2 39.78 -63.56 40.01
C ARG A 2 39.50 -63.16 38.55
N LEU A 3 39.61 -61.86 38.23
CA LEU A 3 40.65 -61.21 37.37
C LEU A 3 40.18 -59.79 36.93
N THR A 4 40.77 -58.72 37.48
CA THR A 4 41.69 -57.74 36.82
C THR A 4 41.06 -56.91 35.69
N VAL A 5 40.74 -55.62 35.92
CA VAL A 5 41.57 -54.42 35.66
C VAL A 5 42.01 -54.26 34.20
N THR A 6 41.44 -53.25 33.53
CA THR A 6 42.21 -52.31 32.69
C THR A 6 41.45 -50.98 32.56
N SER A 7 42.05 -49.94 33.13
CA SER A 7 41.69 -48.54 32.92
C SER A 7 41.99 -48.13 31.48
N ILE A 8 41.04 -47.45 30.82
CA ILE A 8 41.35 -46.60 29.67
C ILE A 8 40.69 -45.24 29.95
N SER A 9 41.54 -44.28 30.31
CA SER A 9 41.18 -42.87 30.43
C SER A 9 40.83 -42.33 29.05
N VAL A 10 39.55 -42.08 28.79
CA VAL A 10 39.11 -41.34 27.59
C VAL A 10 39.23 -39.85 27.90
N ILE A 11 40.23 -39.23 27.29
CA ILE A 11 40.41 -37.78 27.24
C ILE A 11 39.29 -37.23 26.35
N ILE A 12 38.27 -36.62 26.95
CA ILE A 12 37.27 -35.84 26.22
C ILE A 12 37.88 -34.47 25.93
N ILE A 13 38.33 -34.29 24.69
CA ILE A 13 38.73 -32.98 24.16
C ILE A 13 37.44 -32.17 23.96
N LEU A 14 37.21 -31.19 24.83
CA LEU A 14 36.18 -30.17 24.66
C LEU A 14 36.56 -29.29 23.47
N LEU A 15 36.04 -29.62 22.28
CA LEU A 15 36.04 -28.71 21.13
C LEU A 15 34.99 -27.62 21.40
N THR A 16 35.45 -26.49 21.91
CA THR A 16 34.71 -25.23 21.90
C THR A 16 34.54 -24.77 20.46
N SER A 17 33.42 -25.13 19.84
CA SER A 17 32.98 -24.54 18.57
C SER A 17 32.47 -23.14 18.84
N CYS A 18 33.33 -22.15 18.63
CA CYS A 18 32.91 -20.75 18.44
C CYS A 18 32.17 -20.66 17.12
N SER A 19 30.84 -20.69 17.17
CA SER A 19 29.99 -20.24 16.07
C SER A 19 30.21 -18.74 15.85
N LYS A 20 30.90 -18.41 14.75
CA LYS A 20 30.98 -17.04 14.23
C LYS A 20 29.56 -16.53 13.93
N PRO A 21 29.24 -15.25 14.20
CA PRO A 21 27.99 -14.66 13.76
C PRO A 21 28.03 -14.50 12.24
N GLU A 22 27.09 -15.15 11.55
CA GLU A 22 26.83 -14.89 10.14
C GLU A 22 26.44 -13.42 9.97
N THR A 23 27.30 -12.69 9.27
CA THR A 23 27.03 -11.33 8.82
C THR A 23 25.89 -11.41 7.81
N SER A 24 24.70 -10.96 8.21
CA SER A 24 23.58 -10.68 7.31
C SER A 24 24.09 -9.80 6.17
N ARG A 25 24.19 -10.37 4.97
CA ARG A 25 24.37 -9.59 3.75
C ARG A 25 22.99 -9.08 3.36
N GLU A 26 22.71 -7.81 3.67
CA GLU A 26 21.64 -7.11 2.98
C GLU A 26 21.91 -7.19 1.46
N PRO A 27 20.93 -7.60 0.65
CA PRO A 27 21.10 -7.59 -0.80
C PRO A 27 21.26 -6.14 -1.26
N HIS A 28 22.44 -5.82 -1.79
CA HIS A 28 22.75 -4.55 -2.43
C HIS A 28 21.83 -4.35 -3.64
N ARG A 29 20.75 -3.59 -3.46
CA ARG A 29 19.85 -3.18 -4.55
C ARG A 29 20.57 -2.20 -5.46
N GLN A 30 20.95 -2.66 -6.65
CA GLN A 30 21.29 -1.75 -7.74
C GLN A 30 19.99 -1.10 -8.24
N GLY A 31 19.87 0.22 -8.04
CA GLY A 31 18.77 1.00 -8.61
C GLY A 31 18.75 0.89 -10.13
N LEU A 32 17.57 0.75 -10.70
CA LEU A 32 17.37 0.69 -12.15
C LEU A 32 17.85 1.99 -12.80
N THR A 33 18.61 1.86 -13.89
CA THR A 33 19.00 2.99 -14.74
C THR A 33 17.77 3.67 -15.33
N GLU A 34 17.88 4.94 -15.74
CA GLU A 34 16.78 5.68 -16.40
C GLU A 34 16.20 4.95 -17.64
N ARG A 35 17.03 4.17 -18.36
CA ARG A 35 16.58 3.25 -19.42
C ARG A 35 15.80 2.04 -18.89
N GLY A 36 16.22 1.48 -17.75
CA GLY A 36 15.50 0.43 -17.04
C GLY A 36 14.16 0.92 -16.49
N LYS A 37 14.07 2.15 -16.00
CA LYS A 37 12.81 2.78 -15.58
C LYS A 37 11.85 2.98 -16.76
N LYS A 38 12.34 3.46 -17.91
CA LYS A 38 11.51 3.62 -19.12
C LYS A 38 11.07 2.28 -19.72
N ALA A 39 11.96 1.30 -19.76
CA ALA A 39 11.61 -0.06 -20.22
C ALA A 39 10.65 -0.76 -19.25
N ASN A 40 10.76 -0.53 -17.93
CA ASN A 40 9.76 -0.99 -16.97
C ASN A 40 8.47 -0.18 -17.06
N HIS A 41 8.48 1.11 -17.42
CA HIS A 41 7.25 1.85 -17.70
C HIS A 41 6.49 1.23 -18.88
N ASP A 42 7.20 0.85 -19.95
CA ASP A 42 6.61 0.18 -21.11
C ASP A 42 6.23 -1.30 -20.84
N LYS A 43 6.87 -1.97 -19.87
CA LYS A 43 6.60 -3.38 -19.51
C LYS A 43 5.62 -3.55 -18.35
N ALA A 44 5.52 -2.58 -17.44
CA ALA A 44 4.50 -2.46 -16.38
C ALA A 44 3.08 -2.29 -16.95
N ILE A 45 2.95 -2.01 -18.25
CA ILE A 45 1.71 -2.17 -19.02
C ILE A 45 1.15 -3.61 -18.91
N THR A 46 1.95 -4.59 -18.49
CA THR A 46 1.54 -6.02 -18.40
C THR A 46 1.00 -6.44 -17.02
N TYR A 47 1.15 -5.62 -15.96
CA TYR A 47 0.41 -5.82 -14.70
C TYR A 47 -0.45 -4.60 -14.41
N SER A 48 -1.57 -4.60 -15.11
CA SER A 48 -2.51 -3.51 -15.22
C SER A 48 -3.39 -3.33 -13.97
N LEU A 49 -2.80 -3.16 -12.78
CA LEU A 49 -3.53 -2.94 -11.52
C LEU A 49 -4.08 -1.51 -11.36
N ILE A 50 -3.87 -0.67 -12.36
CA ILE A 50 -4.58 0.61 -12.56
C ILE A 50 -5.80 0.46 -13.47
N THR A 51 -5.91 -0.66 -14.19
CA THR A 51 -6.97 -0.87 -15.17
C THR A 51 -8.05 -1.84 -14.70
N VAL A 52 -7.87 -2.47 -13.53
CA VAL A 52 -8.93 -3.27 -12.92
C VAL A 52 -9.91 -2.32 -12.23
N GLU A 53 -11.10 -2.23 -12.83
CA GLU A 53 -12.17 -1.40 -12.34
C GLU A 53 -12.73 -1.95 -11.02
N ILE A 54 -13.14 -1.05 -10.14
CA ILE A 54 -13.94 -1.43 -8.98
C ILE A 54 -15.22 -2.13 -9.49
N GLY A 55 -15.63 -3.20 -8.81
CA GLY A 55 -16.72 -4.07 -9.26
C GLY A 55 -16.27 -5.21 -10.18
N THR A 56 -14.97 -5.37 -10.45
CA THR A 56 -14.47 -6.54 -11.19
C THR A 56 -14.55 -7.81 -10.34
N PRO A 57 -15.08 -8.95 -10.85
CA PRO A 57 -15.02 -10.23 -10.16
C PRO A 57 -13.57 -10.70 -9.93
N LYS A 58 -13.28 -11.30 -8.79
CA LYS A 58 -11.95 -11.82 -8.41
C LYS A 58 -11.36 -12.75 -9.46
N SER A 59 -12.19 -13.57 -10.12
CA SER A 59 -11.76 -14.47 -11.20
C SER A 59 -11.17 -13.75 -12.42
N GLN A 60 -11.44 -12.46 -12.58
CA GLN A 60 -10.91 -11.60 -13.64
C GLN A 60 -9.75 -10.71 -13.16
N VAL A 61 -9.46 -10.71 -11.86
CA VAL A 61 -8.33 -9.97 -11.28
C VAL A 61 -7.14 -10.91 -11.13
N ASN A 62 -6.08 -10.67 -11.90
CA ASN A 62 -4.84 -11.44 -11.79
C ASN A 62 -4.05 -10.98 -10.55
N VAL A 63 -4.39 -11.55 -9.39
CA VAL A 63 -3.62 -11.41 -8.14
C VAL A 63 -3.27 -12.80 -7.64
N ALA A 64 -1.99 -13.01 -7.36
CA ALA A 64 -1.47 -14.32 -6.98
C ALA A 64 -1.74 -14.63 -5.50
N GLU A 65 -1.92 -15.91 -5.16
CA GLU A 65 -2.36 -16.34 -3.83
C GLU A 65 -1.32 -16.06 -2.74
N GLU A 66 -0.04 -15.97 -3.08
CA GLU A 66 1.03 -15.55 -2.17
C GLU A 66 0.84 -14.13 -1.63
N HIS A 67 0.02 -13.30 -2.28
CA HIS A 67 -0.34 -11.97 -1.82
C HIS A 67 -1.58 -11.96 -0.92
N LEU A 68 -2.24 -13.10 -0.69
CA LEU A 68 -3.38 -13.18 0.21
C LEU A 68 -2.92 -12.86 1.63
N TYR A 69 -3.44 -11.76 2.17
CA TYR A 69 -3.23 -11.39 3.56
C TYR A 69 -4.13 -12.19 4.50
N GLY A 70 -5.39 -12.40 4.10
CA GLY A 70 -6.32 -13.18 4.89
C GLY A 70 -7.74 -13.19 4.35
N LYS A 71 -8.51 -14.16 4.86
CA LYS A 71 -9.95 -14.31 4.64
C LYS A 71 -10.69 -14.11 5.94
N PHE A 72 -11.84 -13.48 5.86
CA PHE A 72 -12.63 -13.04 7.02
C PHE A 72 -14.12 -13.32 6.78
N PHE A 73 -14.88 -13.39 7.88
CA PHE A 73 -16.34 -13.53 7.87
C PHE A 73 -16.83 -14.75 7.05
N GLY A 74 -16.25 -15.92 7.32
CA GLY A 74 -16.58 -17.15 6.58
C GLY A 74 -16.16 -17.08 5.11
N ASP A 75 -14.95 -16.58 4.85
CA ASP A 75 -14.37 -16.38 3.52
C ASP A 75 -15.09 -15.38 2.61
N ARG A 76 -16.05 -14.62 3.14
CA ARG A 76 -16.78 -13.59 2.40
C ARG A 76 -15.97 -12.34 2.13
N ALA A 77 -14.98 -12.02 2.97
CA ALA A 77 -14.07 -10.91 2.71
C ALA A 77 -12.64 -11.44 2.56
N GLU A 78 -11.97 -11.06 1.46
CA GLU A 78 -10.61 -11.48 1.16
C GLU A 78 -9.75 -10.26 0.85
N PHE A 79 -8.60 -10.12 1.52
CA PHE A 79 -7.70 -8.99 1.34
C PHE A 79 -6.37 -9.46 0.79
N TYR A 80 -5.89 -8.79 -0.26
CA TYR A 80 -4.59 -9.06 -0.87
C TYR A 80 -3.69 -7.85 -0.68
N ILE A 81 -2.43 -8.07 -0.30
CA ILE A 81 -1.42 -7.02 -0.13
C ILE A 81 -0.23 -7.33 -1.05
N VAL A 82 0.03 -6.40 -1.97
CA VAL A 82 1.19 -6.44 -2.86
C VAL A 82 2.15 -5.34 -2.45
N GLU A 83 3.31 -5.75 -1.94
CA GLU A 83 4.39 -4.84 -1.51
C GLU A 83 5.30 -4.50 -2.69
N ASN A 84 5.63 -3.22 -2.83
CA ASN A 84 6.48 -2.66 -3.90
C ASN A 84 6.12 -3.16 -5.32
N PRO A 85 4.85 -3.09 -5.75
CA PRO A 85 4.49 -3.48 -7.10
C PRO A 85 5.21 -2.59 -8.13
N GLU A 86 5.56 -3.15 -9.29
CA GLU A 86 6.04 -2.38 -10.44
C GLU A 86 4.87 -1.60 -11.10
N LEU A 87 4.30 -0.64 -10.35
CA LEU A 87 3.08 0.08 -10.70
C LEU A 87 3.22 1.58 -10.40
N TYR A 88 2.65 2.41 -11.28
CA TYR A 88 2.68 3.86 -11.17
C TYR A 88 1.29 4.47 -11.33
N VAL A 89 0.78 5.14 -10.31
CA VAL A 89 -0.46 5.95 -10.44
C VAL A 89 -0.06 7.38 -10.78
N SER A 90 -0.51 7.85 -11.95
CA SER A 90 -0.03 9.09 -12.55
C SER A 90 1.51 9.07 -12.68
N ASN A 91 2.22 9.87 -11.90
CA ASN A 91 3.68 9.95 -11.85
C ASN A 91 4.27 9.46 -10.50
N SER A 92 3.45 8.89 -9.61
CA SER A 92 3.93 8.34 -8.33
C SER A 92 4.08 6.83 -8.42
N GLN A 93 5.21 6.31 -7.94
CA GLN A 93 5.38 4.89 -7.69
C GLN A 93 4.41 4.44 -6.58
N VAL A 94 3.87 3.23 -6.73
CA VAL A 94 3.07 2.56 -5.72
C VAL A 94 4.00 1.74 -4.83
N ASN A 95 4.09 2.10 -3.56
CA ASN A 95 4.87 1.37 -2.57
C ASN A 95 4.12 0.15 -2.03
N ARG A 96 2.79 0.23 -1.97
CA ARG A 96 1.92 -0.87 -1.54
C ARG A 96 0.55 -0.77 -2.19
N LEU A 97 0.02 -1.89 -2.63
CA LEU A 97 -1.35 -2.02 -3.11
C LEU A 97 -2.12 -2.99 -2.21
N THR A 98 -3.29 -2.57 -1.74
CA THR A 98 -4.24 -3.45 -1.05
C THR A 98 -5.52 -3.58 -1.88
N LEU A 99 -5.91 -4.81 -2.18
CA LEU A 99 -7.16 -5.14 -2.85
C LEU A 99 -8.13 -5.76 -1.84
N TYR A 100 -9.37 -5.29 -1.85
CA TYR A 100 -10.42 -5.75 -0.94
C TYR A 100 -11.54 -6.39 -1.75
N PHE A 101 -11.69 -7.69 -1.60
CA PHE A 101 -12.78 -8.45 -2.19
C PHE A 101 -13.85 -8.72 -1.14
N ILE A 102 -15.13 -8.54 -1.53
CA ILE A 102 -16.29 -8.96 -0.74
C ILE A 102 -17.17 -9.81 -1.65
N ASP A 103 -17.52 -11.01 -1.19
CA ASP A 103 -18.27 -12.02 -1.95
C ASP A 103 -17.68 -12.25 -3.37
N GLY A 104 -16.35 -12.25 -3.45
CA GLY A 104 -15.62 -12.43 -4.71
C GLY A 104 -15.61 -11.21 -5.65
N MET A 105 -16.06 -10.04 -5.21
CA MET A 105 -16.07 -8.79 -6.00
C MET A 105 -15.06 -7.78 -5.48
N LEU A 106 -14.28 -7.15 -6.37
CA LEU A 106 -13.33 -6.11 -5.99
C LEU A 106 -14.08 -4.84 -5.57
N CYS A 107 -14.27 -4.64 -4.28
CA CYS A 107 -15.05 -3.51 -3.76
C CYS A 107 -14.20 -2.31 -3.38
N LYS A 108 -12.89 -2.49 -3.18
CA LYS A 108 -11.97 -1.40 -2.82
C LYS A 108 -10.53 -1.70 -3.23
N LYS A 109 -9.81 -0.63 -3.60
CA LYS A 109 -8.37 -0.59 -3.83
C LYS A 109 -7.79 0.52 -2.94
N LYS A 110 -6.62 0.25 -2.33
CA LYS A 110 -5.82 1.26 -1.62
C LYS A 110 -4.40 1.22 -2.18
N TYR A 111 -3.91 2.36 -2.64
CA TYR A 111 -2.54 2.58 -3.06
C TYR A 111 -1.84 3.43 -2.01
N ASP A 112 -0.68 2.98 -1.55
CA ASP A 112 0.25 3.81 -0.79
C ASP A 112 1.32 4.31 -1.76
N LEU A 113 1.42 5.63 -1.86
CA LEU A 113 2.16 6.32 -2.91
C LEU A 113 3.46 6.91 -2.39
N GLU A 114 4.47 6.98 -3.25
CA GLU A 114 5.76 7.61 -2.96
C GLU A 114 5.68 9.14 -2.98
N SER A 115 4.88 9.72 -3.89
CA SER A 115 4.84 11.17 -4.12
C SER A 115 3.42 11.73 -4.22
N ASP A 116 3.30 13.04 -4.00
CA ASP A 116 2.01 13.74 -4.00
C ASP A 116 1.51 13.97 -5.44
N ILE A 117 0.35 13.39 -5.76
CA ILE A 117 -0.34 13.49 -7.06
C ILE A 117 -1.61 14.37 -7.02
N SER A 118 -1.76 15.23 -6.00
CA SER A 118 -2.97 16.05 -5.80
C SER A 118 -3.30 16.93 -7.00
N GLN A 119 -2.29 17.45 -7.70
CA GLN A 119 -2.49 18.29 -8.88
C GLN A 119 -3.09 17.51 -10.05
N GLU A 120 -2.57 16.30 -10.29
CA GLU A 120 -3.05 15.37 -11.31
C GLU A 120 -4.49 14.94 -11.02
N LEU A 121 -4.82 14.66 -9.76
CA LEU A 121 -6.18 14.33 -9.35
C LEU A 121 -7.15 15.51 -9.51
N MET A 122 -6.76 16.73 -9.11
CA MET A 122 -7.57 17.93 -9.34
C MET A 122 -7.81 18.19 -10.83
N LYS A 123 -6.81 17.96 -11.69
CA LYS A 123 -6.95 18.09 -13.14
C LYS A 123 -7.88 17.04 -13.72
N SER A 124 -7.82 15.81 -13.22
CA SER A 124 -8.55 14.66 -13.78
C SER A 124 -10.00 14.61 -13.33
N TYR A 125 -10.26 14.86 -12.04
CA TYR A 125 -11.60 14.74 -11.45
C TYR A 125 -12.27 16.07 -11.13
N GLY A 126 -11.55 17.20 -11.28
CA GLY A 126 -12.08 18.52 -11.03
C GLY A 126 -12.33 18.82 -9.55
N SER A 127 -13.49 19.42 -9.27
CA SER A 127 -13.85 19.88 -7.92
C SER A 127 -13.95 18.73 -6.92
N PHE A 128 -13.45 18.95 -5.70
CA PHE A 128 -13.41 17.94 -4.64
C PHE A 128 -14.00 18.45 -3.34
N LYS A 129 -14.42 17.52 -2.48
CA LYS A 129 -14.73 17.79 -1.08
C LYS A 129 -13.46 17.69 -0.25
N PHE A 130 -13.13 18.74 0.50
CA PHE A 130 -11.98 18.77 1.40
C PHE A 130 -12.40 18.43 2.83
N LYS A 131 -11.58 17.64 3.53
CA LYS A 131 -11.74 17.35 4.96
C LYS A 131 -10.40 17.47 5.67
N ALA A 132 -10.31 18.38 6.65
CA ALA A 132 -9.18 18.44 7.57
C ALA A 132 -9.21 17.23 8.52
N LEU A 133 -8.05 16.60 8.73
CA LEU A 133 -7.90 15.40 9.56
C LEU A 133 -7.19 15.67 10.90
N ASN A 134 -6.72 16.90 11.13
CA ASN A 134 -6.27 17.40 12.44
C ASN A 134 -6.67 18.87 12.63
N ASP A 135 -6.45 19.39 13.83
CA ASP A 135 -6.84 20.75 14.19
C ASP A 135 -5.97 21.82 13.51
N SER A 136 -4.66 21.57 13.35
CA SER A 136 -3.76 22.45 12.61
C SER A 136 -4.25 22.69 11.17
N THR A 137 -4.54 21.63 10.41
CA THR A 137 -5.10 21.76 9.05
C THR A 137 -6.48 22.41 9.08
N ARG A 138 -7.30 22.10 10.09
CA ARG A 138 -8.65 22.66 10.23
C ARG A 138 -8.59 24.18 10.39
N ASP A 139 -7.70 24.69 11.22
CA ASP A 139 -7.59 26.12 11.48
C ASP A 139 -7.01 26.86 10.27
N ILE A 140 -5.97 26.32 9.62
CA ILE A 140 -5.45 26.87 8.36
C ILE A 140 -6.55 26.90 7.29
N SER A 141 -7.36 25.84 7.17
CA SER A 141 -8.42 25.78 6.15
C SER A 141 -9.58 26.77 6.39
N LYS A 142 -9.70 27.35 7.59
CA LYS A 142 -10.66 28.42 7.88
C LYS A 142 -10.11 29.81 7.56
N SER A 143 -8.81 30.02 7.75
CA SER A 143 -8.16 31.34 7.57
C SER A 143 -7.55 31.52 6.19
N GLU A 144 -7.17 30.43 5.51
CA GLU A 144 -6.45 30.43 4.25
C GLU A 144 -7.19 29.64 3.16
N LYS A 145 -6.83 29.90 1.90
CA LYS A 145 -7.35 29.14 0.78
C LYS A 145 -6.73 27.74 0.78
N ILE A 146 -7.57 26.72 0.58
CA ILE A 146 -7.15 25.31 0.43
C ILE A 146 -6.39 25.12 -0.89
N VAL A 147 -6.85 25.77 -1.96
CA VAL A 147 -6.22 25.71 -3.28
C VAL A 147 -5.63 27.08 -3.61
N LEU A 148 -4.33 27.10 -3.88
CA LEU A 148 -3.58 28.26 -4.34
C LEU A 148 -3.46 28.20 -5.86
N LYS A 149 -3.63 29.34 -6.53
CA LYS A 149 -3.41 29.47 -7.97
C LYS A 149 -2.08 30.19 -8.18
N THR A 150 -1.12 29.49 -8.78
CA THR A 150 0.23 30.02 -9.05
C THR A 150 0.58 29.68 -10.50
N ASP A 151 0.95 30.69 -11.30
CA ASP A 151 1.43 30.55 -12.67
C ASP A 151 0.55 29.66 -13.58
N GLY A 152 -0.77 29.83 -13.47
CA GLY A 152 -1.74 29.06 -14.26
C GLY A 152 -1.99 27.63 -13.79
N SER A 153 -1.34 27.19 -12.70
CA SER A 153 -1.57 25.90 -12.06
C SER A 153 -2.30 26.05 -10.72
N ALA A 154 -3.10 25.06 -10.35
CA ALA A 154 -3.78 24.98 -9.06
C ALA A 154 -3.06 23.96 -8.19
N ARG A 155 -2.69 24.34 -6.96
CA ARG A 155 -1.96 23.50 -6.00
C ARG A 155 -2.63 23.54 -4.63
N ILE A 156 -2.53 22.44 -3.89
CA ILE A 156 -2.94 22.43 -2.49
C ILE A 156 -1.98 23.32 -1.68
N ASN A 157 -2.53 24.10 -0.75
CA ASN A 157 -1.74 24.91 0.17
C ASN A 157 -0.77 24.02 0.96
N GLU A 158 0.53 24.31 0.82
CA GLU A 158 1.61 23.47 1.36
C GLU A 158 1.60 23.39 2.89
N HIS A 159 1.03 24.40 3.56
CA HIS A 159 0.87 24.44 5.03
C HIS A 159 -0.14 23.42 5.56
N LEU A 160 -1.01 22.87 4.71
CA LEU A 160 -1.92 21.79 5.08
C LEU A 160 -1.14 20.48 5.21
N ASN A 161 -1.17 19.86 6.40
CA ASN A 161 -0.34 18.70 6.73
C ASN A 161 -1.11 17.38 6.87
N ARG A 162 -2.39 17.41 7.25
CA ARG A 162 -3.25 16.22 7.32
C ARG A 162 -4.62 16.48 6.77
N PHE A 163 -4.90 15.95 5.59
CA PHE A 163 -6.18 16.18 4.93
C PHE A 163 -6.62 15.01 4.04
N GLN A 164 -7.89 15.06 3.68
CA GLN A 164 -8.49 14.21 2.68
C GLN A 164 -9.13 15.08 1.58
N MET A 165 -8.86 14.71 0.32
CA MET A 165 -9.62 15.13 -0.84
C MET A 165 -10.56 13.99 -1.25
N LYS A 166 -11.80 14.30 -1.63
CA LYS A 166 -12.82 13.31 -1.95
C LYS A 166 -13.58 13.69 -3.22
N TRP A 167 -13.73 12.73 -4.12
CA TRP A 167 -14.59 12.81 -5.30
C TRP A 167 -15.61 11.68 -5.27
N ASP A 168 -16.85 12.02 -5.59
CA ASP A 168 -17.93 11.05 -5.77
C ASP A 168 -18.14 10.87 -7.29
N GLN A 169 -17.91 9.68 -7.83
CA GLN A 169 -18.00 9.33 -9.25
C GLN A 169 -19.03 8.21 -9.42
N GLU A 170 -20.30 8.57 -9.62
CA GLU A 170 -21.43 7.63 -9.70
C GLU A 170 -21.42 6.58 -8.58
N GLU A 171 -20.98 5.35 -8.88
CA GLU A 171 -20.93 4.23 -7.94
C GLU A 171 -19.59 4.11 -7.20
N VAL A 172 -18.56 4.85 -7.62
CA VAL A 172 -17.20 4.79 -7.07
C VAL A 172 -16.86 6.04 -6.29
N LEU A 173 -16.21 5.82 -5.16
CA LEU A 173 -15.73 6.84 -4.27
C LEU A 173 -14.21 6.90 -4.28
N ILE A 174 -13.68 8.08 -4.61
CA ILE A 174 -12.24 8.34 -4.64
C ILE A 174 -11.88 9.19 -3.43
N LYS A 175 -10.93 8.71 -2.62
CA LYS A 175 -10.36 9.44 -1.48
C LYS A 175 -8.85 9.50 -1.63
N TYR A 176 -8.31 10.70 -1.48
CA TYR A 176 -6.88 10.93 -1.45
C TYR A 176 -6.49 11.52 -0.10
N LEU A 177 -5.63 10.85 0.65
CA LEU A 177 -5.23 11.19 2.01
C LEU A 177 -3.75 11.51 2.05
N ILE A 178 -3.42 12.59 2.77
CA ILE A 178 -2.03 13.01 3.00
C ILE A 178 -1.81 13.19 4.50
N PHE A 179 -0.68 12.67 4.99
CA PHE A 179 -0.19 12.81 6.36
C PHE A 179 1.29 13.22 6.36
N LYS A 180 1.57 14.53 6.25
CA LYS A 180 2.93 15.10 6.20
C LYS A 180 3.62 15.19 7.56
N ASP A 181 2.86 15.07 8.65
CA ASP A 181 3.35 15.19 10.03
C ASP A 181 3.94 13.89 10.59
N SER A 182 3.97 12.83 9.79
CA SER A 182 4.55 11.53 10.13
C SER A 182 6.06 11.52 9.84
N VAL A 183 6.80 10.60 10.49
CA VAL A 183 8.27 10.46 10.31
C VAL A 183 8.63 10.33 8.83
N GLN A 184 7.82 9.58 8.10
CA GLN A 184 7.77 9.57 6.64
C GLN A 184 6.37 10.02 6.23
N ALA A 185 6.28 10.93 5.25
CA ALA A 185 4.98 11.37 4.77
C ALA A 185 4.19 10.18 4.20
N GLU A 186 2.95 10.00 4.67
CA GLU A 186 2.08 8.95 4.17
C GLU A 186 1.08 9.54 3.18
N ILE A 187 0.98 8.91 2.02
CA ILE A 187 0.11 9.33 0.92
C ILE A 187 -0.69 8.12 0.48
N HIS A 188 -2.02 8.24 0.53
CA HIS A 188 -2.92 7.16 0.13
C HIS A 188 -3.92 7.61 -0.91
N LEU A 189 -4.05 6.82 -1.98
CA LEU A 189 -5.19 6.89 -2.88
C LEU A 189 -6.10 5.68 -2.62
N VAL A 190 -7.39 5.93 -2.46
CA VAL A 190 -8.40 4.89 -2.25
C VAL A 190 -9.50 5.06 -3.29
N GLU A 191 -9.83 3.96 -3.95
CA GLU A 191 -11.01 3.82 -4.79
C GLU A 191 -11.89 2.74 -4.15
N GLU A 192 -13.16 3.03 -3.88
CA GLU A 192 -14.07 2.04 -3.29
C GLU A 192 -15.49 2.18 -3.84
N LEU A 193 -16.25 1.09 -3.89
CA LEU A 193 -17.69 1.16 -4.15
C LEU A 193 -18.33 2.06 -3.09
N SER A 194 -19.28 2.90 -3.49
CA SER A 194 -20.10 3.68 -2.56
C SER A 194 -20.84 2.79 -1.57
N ALA A 195 -21.17 1.56 -1.99
CA ALA A 195 -21.79 0.53 -1.15
C ALA A 195 -20.80 -0.30 -0.30
N TYR A 196 -19.48 -0.07 -0.41
CA TYR A 196 -18.44 -0.90 0.23
C TYR A 196 -18.70 -1.15 1.71
N LYS A 197 -19.00 -0.09 2.48
CA LYS A 197 -19.26 -0.22 3.91
C LYS A 197 -20.49 -1.12 4.19
N TYR A 198 -21.57 -0.93 3.45
CA TYR A 198 -22.77 -1.74 3.58
C TYR A 198 -22.48 -3.22 3.26
N LEU A 199 -21.74 -3.49 2.18
CA LEU A 199 -21.35 -4.85 1.80
C LEU A 199 -20.48 -5.52 2.87
N LEU A 200 -19.54 -4.79 3.46
CA LEU A 200 -18.69 -5.30 4.53
C LEU A 200 -19.50 -5.59 5.80
N ASP A 201 -20.39 -4.67 6.20
CA ASP A 201 -21.26 -4.84 7.36
C ASP A 201 -22.21 -6.06 7.14
N GLN A 202 -22.66 -6.33 5.90
CA GLN A 202 -23.45 -7.52 5.54
C GLN A 202 -22.63 -8.82 5.53
N ALA A 203 -21.34 -8.75 5.21
CA ALA A 203 -20.43 -9.89 5.31
C ALA A 203 -20.26 -10.31 6.78
N GLU A 204 -20.05 -9.33 7.65
CA GLU A 204 -19.87 -9.52 9.09
C GLU A 204 -21.13 -10.04 9.80
N ALA A 205 -22.32 -9.57 9.42
CA ALA A 205 -23.56 -9.92 10.13
C ALA A 205 -24.07 -11.36 9.89
N ASN A 206 -23.65 -12.03 8.81
CA ASN A 206 -24.19 -13.32 8.38
C ASN A 206 -23.18 -14.48 8.57
N ILE A 207 -22.46 -14.48 9.69
CA ILE A 207 -21.48 -15.51 10.09
C ILE A 207 -22.18 -16.65 10.84
#